data_AF-A0A931RC56-F1
#
_entry.id   AF-A0A931RC56-F1
#
_cell.length_a   1.000
_cell.length_b   1.000
_cell.length_c   1.000
_cell.angle_alpha   90.00
_cell.angle_beta   90.00
_cell.angle_gamma   90.00
#
_symmetry.space_group_name_H-M   'P 1'
#
loop_
_entity.id
_entity.type
_entity.pdbx_description
1 polymer ?
#
loop_
_entity_poly.entity_id
_entity_poly.type
_entity_poly.pdbx_seq_one_letter_code
_entity_poly.pdbx_strand_id
1 'polypeptide(L)' 'MFWAERIAGEIVERYKGRKGTIVVRDEKTVSGRVHIGSMRGVAIHGAVAKILAEQKSRTYFALR' A
#
# COMPACT_ATOMS: atom_id res chain seq x y z
N MET A 1 1.43 -10.76 -15.14
CA MET A 1 1.36 -10.59 -13.67
C MET A 1 2.39 -9.57 -13.26
N PHE A 2 1.95 -8.37 -12.96
CA PHE A 2 2.81 -7.34 -12.37
C PHE A 2 2.96 -7.67 -10.87
N TRP A 3 4.15 -7.48 -10.28
CA TRP A 3 4.45 -7.90 -8.90
C TRP A 3 3.46 -7.32 -7.87
N ALA A 4 2.91 -6.14 -8.13
CA ALA A 4 1.96 -5.49 -7.24
C ALA A 4 0.57 -6.17 -7.25
N GLU A 5 0.16 -6.77 -8.36
CA GLU A 5 -1.09 -7.55 -8.46
C GLU A 5 -1.02 -8.80 -7.60
N ARG A 6 0.13 -9.50 -7.63
CA ARG A 6 0.37 -10.67 -6.79
C ARG A 6 0.28 -10.31 -5.30
N ILE A 7 0.97 -9.24 -4.88
CA ILE A 7 0.95 -8.78 -3.49
C ILE A 7 -0.46 -8.37 -3.06
N ALA A 8 -1.20 -7.64 -3.90
CA ALA A 8 -2.58 -7.26 -3.61
C ALA A 8 -3.48 -8.49 -3.42
N GLY A 9 -3.35 -9.52 -4.27
CA GLY A 9 -4.09 -10.77 -4.14
C GLY A 9 -3.79 -11.51 -2.82
N GLU A 10 -2.52 -11.58 -2.42
CA GLU A 10 -2.11 -12.16 -1.14
C GLU A 10 -2.68 -11.39 0.06
N ILE A 11 -2.76 -10.06 -0.03
CA ILE A 11 -3.39 -9.21 1.00
C ILE A 11 -4.90 -9.50 1.07
N VAL A 12 -5.60 -9.50 -0.07
CA VAL A 12 -7.05 -9.77 -0.10
C VAL A 12 -7.37 -11.13 0.50
N GLU A 13 -6.63 -12.18 0.15
CA GLU A 13 -6.86 -13.51 0.71
C GLU A 13 -6.56 -13.54 2.22
N ARG A 14 -5.48 -12.88 2.67
CA ARG A 14 -5.12 -12.80 4.11
C ARG A 14 -6.19 -12.09 4.94
N TYR A 15 -6.86 -11.09 4.38
CA TYR A 15 -7.89 -10.30 5.09
C TYR A 15 -9.32 -10.70 4.72
N LYS A 16 -9.50 -11.80 3.99
CA LYS A 16 -10.81 -12.32 3.59
C LYS A 16 -11.72 -12.53 4.79
N GLY A 17 -12.96 -12.06 4.68
CA GLY A 17 -13.95 -12.13 5.77
C GLY A 17 -13.77 -11.10 6.88
N ARG A 18 -12.68 -10.32 6.90
CA ARG A 18 -12.54 -9.19 7.83
C ARG A 18 -13.30 -7.98 7.29
N LYS A 19 -14.05 -7.33 8.17
CA LYS A 19 -14.73 -6.06 7.86
C LYS A 19 -13.80 -4.91 8.22
N GLY A 20 -13.70 -3.90 7.37
CA GLY A 20 -12.93 -2.68 7.65
C GLY A 20 -12.19 -2.14 6.43
N THR A 21 -11.42 -1.09 6.66
CA THR A 21 -10.56 -0.47 5.66
C THR A 21 -9.14 -1.03 5.78
N ILE A 22 -8.56 -1.49 4.67
CA ILE A 22 -7.13 -1.83 4.60
C ILE A 22 -6.34 -0.51 4.59
N VAL A 23 -5.48 -0.33 5.59
CA VAL A 23 -4.62 0.84 5.70
C VAL A 23 -3.23 0.47 5.23
N VAL A 24 -2.76 1.11 4.16
CA VAL A 24 -1.39 1.00 3.67
C VAL A 24 -0.63 2.23 4.16
N ARG A 25 0.34 2.03 5.07
CA ARG A 25 1.16 3.13 5.62
C ARG A 25 2.56 3.10 5.04
N ASP A 26 3.01 4.21 4.47
CA ASP A 26 4.43 4.49 4.27
C ASP A 26 4.88 5.44 5.39
N GLU A 27 5.71 4.95 6.30
CA GLU A 27 6.24 5.76 7.40
C GLU A 27 7.69 6.13 7.13
N LYS A 28 7.99 7.41 7.33
CA LYS A 28 9.33 7.98 7.25
C LYS A 28 9.66 8.65 8.58
N THR A 29 10.88 8.43 9.05
CA THR A 29 11.42 9.19 10.18
C THR A 29 11.80 10.58 9.68
N VAL A 30 11.27 11.64 10.31
CA VAL A 30 11.55 13.04 9.96
C VAL A 30 12.93 13.46 10.52
N SER A 31 13.98 12.75 10.13
CA SER A 31 15.37 13.04 10.55
C SER A 31 16.13 13.95 9.57
N GLY A 32 15.50 14.36 8.47
CA GLY A 32 16.11 15.20 7.45
C GLY A 32 15.24 15.37 6.22
N ARG A 33 15.82 15.90 5.14
CA ARG A 33 15.13 16.03 3.85
C ARG A 33 14.90 14.66 3.22
N VAL A 34 13.69 14.44 2.74
CA VAL A 34 13.33 13.25 1.97
C VAL A 34 14.18 13.20 0.69
N HIS A 35 14.88 12.10 0.47
CA HIS A 35 15.71 11.90 -0.72
C HIS A 35 15.02 10.98 -1.72
N ILE A 36 15.58 10.87 -2.94
CA ILE A 36 14.97 10.07 -4.01
C ILE A 36 14.77 8.59 -3.64
N GLY A 37 15.62 8.03 -2.77
CA GLY A 37 15.47 6.66 -2.28
C GLY A 37 14.22 6.47 -1.41
N SER A 38 13.76 7.51 -0.74
CA SER A 38 12.51 7.50 0.03
C SER A 38 11.27 7.36 -0.87
N MET A 39 11.34 7.88 -2.12
CA MET A 39 10.24 7.79 -3.09
C MET A 39 9.93 6.36 -3.52
N ARG A 40 10.89 5.44 -3.43
CA ARG A 40 10.67 4.02 -3.74
C ARG A 40 9.59 3.41 -2.84
N GLY A 41 9.64 3.70 -1.54
CA GLY A 41 8.64 3.19 -0.59
C GLY A 41 7.25 3.73 -0.91
N VAL A 42 7.15 5.04 -1.15
CA VAL A 42 5.90 5.70 -1.56
C VAL A 42 5.33 5.09 -2.84
N ALA A 43 6.17 4.89 -3.86
CA ALA A 43 5.75 4.32 -5.14
C ALA A 43 5.24 2.88 -5.00
N ILE A 44 5.94 2.06 -4.21
CA ILE A 44 5.54 0.65 -3.98
C ILE A 44 4.22 0.59 -3.22
N HIS A 45 4.11 1.32 -2.11
CA HIS A 45 2.91 1.32 -1.29
C HIS A 45 1.72 1.92 -2.04
N GLY A 46 1.93 3.01 -2.79
CA GLY A 46 0.90 3.62 -3.63
C GLY A 46 0.40 2.69 -4.74
N ALA A 47 1.31 1.97 -5.41
CA ALA A 47 0.92 0.99 -6.43
C ALA A 47 0.06 -0.15 -5.86
N VAL A 48 0.45 -0.71 -4.71
CA VAL A 48 -0.33 -1.75 -4.03
C VAL A 48 -1.69 -1.20 -3.57
N ALA A 49 -1.72 -0.01 -2.96
CA ALA A 49 -2.96 0.61 -2.51
C ALA A 49 -3.94 0.89 -3.66
N LYS A 50 -3.42 1.33 -4.82
CA LYS A 50 -4.23 1.54 -6.03
C LYS A 50 -4.88 0.23 -6.49
N ILE A 51 -4.11 -0.85 -6.59
CA ILE A 51 -4.65 -2.15 -7.03
C ILE A 51 -5.67 -2.70 -6.03
N LEU A 52 -5.43 -2.56 -4.72
CA LEU A 52 -6.39 -2.96 -3.70
C LEU A 52 -7.72 -2.20 -3.84
N ALA A 53 -7.67 -0.90 -4.14
CA ALA A 53 -8.86 -0.10 -4.40
C ALA A 53 -9.59 -0.54 -5.69
N GLU A 54 -8.85 -0.86 -6.76
CA GLU A 54 -9.41 -1.40 -8.01
C GLU A 54 -10.09 -2.76 -7.81
N GLN A 55 -9.59 -3.58 -6.88
CA GLN A 55 -10.20 -4.85 -6.46
C GLN A 55 -11.41 -4.69 -5.52
N LYS A 56 -11.96 -3.48 -5.39
CA LYS A 56 -13.10 -3.14 -4.52
C LYS A 56 -12.86 -3.35 -3.02
N SER A 57 -11.60 -3.45 -2.59
CA SER A 57 -11.28 -3.40 -1.16
C SER A 57 -11.32 -1.96 -0.67
N ARG A 58 -11.99 -1.70 0.46
CA ARG A 58 -11.97 -0.38 1.09
C ARG A 58 -10.54 -0.11 1.53
N THR A 59 -9.85 0.81 0.88
CA THR A 59 -8.40 1.02 1.07
C THR A 59 -8.12 2.49 1.36
N TYR A 60 -7.22 2.74 2.32
CA TYR A 60 -6.70 4.07 2.63
C TYR A 60 -5.18 4.05 2.57
N PHE A 61 -4.59 4.95 1.80
CA PHE A 61 -3.14 5.14 1.72
C PHE A 61 -2.73 6.33 2.58
N ALA A 62 -1.82 6.09 3.53
CA ALA A 62 -1.30 7.10 4.44
C ALA A 62 0.21 7.24 4.25
N LEU A 63 0.67 8.46 4.03
CA LEU A 63 2.08 8.85 4.06
C LEU A 63 2.31 9.66 5.35
N ARG A 64 3.25 9.22 6.19
CA ARG A 64 3.58 9.89 7.45
C ARG A 64 5.08 10.17 7.56
#